data_AF-A0A1K1SEM2-F1
#
_entry.id   AF-A0A1K1SEM2-F1
#
_cell.length_a   1.000
_cell.length_b   1.000
_cell.length_c   1.000
_cell.angle_alpha   90.00
_cell.angle_beta   90.00
_cell.angle_gamma   90.00
#
_symmetry.space_group_name_H-M   'P 1'
#
loop_
_entity.id
_entity.type
_entity.pdbx_description
1 polymer ?
#
loop_
_entity_poly.entity_id
_entity_poly.type
_entity_poly.pdbx_seq_one_letter_code
_entity_poly.pdbx_strand_id
1 'polypeptide(L)'
;MDTDGTIVLSGGDLWRDGTLTHLGGLPGLQYAWPEAVKNGRVVGYGVFGGKKVGVYWDQQHAAHVLPSSSYNLSNGNPGFTINAAGLIVGRIDEASGGNDAAGTRYGVWNQGVFAGRFGDVAADLPVVLGDDGTAGGYRYDAATRHSHPYTWRCS
;
A
#
# COMPACT_ATOMS: atom_id res chain seq x y z
N MET A 1 -1.00 10.77 8.48
CA MET A 1 -1.37 11.09 9.87
C MET A 1 -2.67 10.37 10.17
N ASP A 2 -2.75 9.76 11.34
CA ASP A 2 -3.94 9.09 11.84
C ASP A 2 -4.92 10.10 12.46
N THR A 3 -6.17 9.67 12.63
CA THR A 3 -7.26 10.48 13.21
C THR A 3 -7.02 10.89 14.65
N ASP A 4 -6.16 10.17 15.37
CA ASP A 4 -5.87 10.39 16.78
C ASP A 4 -4.63 11.26 17.03
N GLY A 5 -4.06 11.83 15.96
CA GLY A 5 -2.85 12.66 15.99
C GLY A 5 -1.55 11.90 15.78
N THR A 6 -1.58 10.56 15.67
CA THR A 6 -0.39 9.77 15.38
C THR A 6 0.17 10.10 14.00
N ILE A 7 1.48 10.32 13.91
CA ILE A 7 2.19 10.43 12.63
C ILE A 7 3.15 9.26 12.50
N VAL A 8 3.32 8.79 11.26
CA VAL A 8 4.32 7.80 10.94
C VAL A 8 5.57 8.48 10.41
N LEU A 9 6.73 8.08 10.92
CA LEU A 9 8.03 8.61 10.57
C LEU A 9 8.73 7.63 9.65
N SER A 10 9.49 8.14 8.68
CA SER A 10 10.22 7.33 7.70
C SER A 10 11.27 6.38 8.31
N GLY A 11 11.63 6.57 9.58
CA GLY A 11 12.56 5.73 10.33
C GLY A 11 11.97 4.42 10.87
N GLY A 12 10.66 4.17 10.67
CA GLY A 12 9.98 3.00 11.24
C GLY A 12 9.37 3.26 12.60
N ASP A 13 8.99 4.51 12.87
CA ASP A 13 8.47 4.97 14.16
C ASP A 13 7.10 5.60 14.02
N LEU A 14 6.28 5.45 15.06
CA LEU A 14 5.09 6.25 15.30
C LEU A 14 5.41 7.31 16.34
N TRP A 15 4.99 8.54 16.07
CA TRP A 15 5.04 9.62 17.05
C TRP A 15 3.63 10.07 17.43
N ARG A 16 3.41 10.26 18.72
CA ARG A 16 2.21 10.89 19.27
C ARG A 16 2.51 11.56 20.60
N ASP A 17 2.15 12.83 20.72
CA ASP A 17 2.20 13.59 21.98
C ASP A 17 3.55 13.46 22.72
N GLY A 18 4.66 13.53 21.96
CA GLY A 18 6.01 13.44 22.51
C GLY A 18 6.52 12.01 22.74
N THR A 19 5.72 10.99 22.47
CA THR A 19 6.09 9.57 22.63
C THR A 19 6.42 8.95 21.27
N LEU A 20 7.54 8.22 21.20
CA LEU A 20 7.91 7.39 20.06
C LEU A 20 7.56 5.94 20.34
N THR A 21 6.94 5.27 19.38
CA THR A 21 6.70 3.83 19.39
C THR A 21 7.34 3.20 18.16
N HIS A 22 8.27 2.28 18.38
CA HIS A 22 8.94 1.56 17.30
C HIS A 22 7.98 0.56 16.64
N LEU A 23 7.97 0.54 15.31
CA LEU A 23 7.34 -0.52 14.55
C LEU A 23 8.16 -1.82 14.67
N GLY A 24 7.46 -2.95 14.70
CA GLY A 24 8.10 -4.26 14.74
C GLY A 24 8.93 -4.54 13.49
N GLY A 25 10.01 -5.29 13.68
CA GLY A 25 10.79 -5.86 12.58
C GLY A 25 10.23 -7.20 12.10
N LEU A 26 10.74 -7.66 10.96
CA LEU A 26 10.50 -9.01 10.43
C LEU A 26 11.85 -9.61 10.00
N PRO A 27 12.23 -10.82 10.44
CA PRO A 27 13.48 -11.42 10.02
C PRO A 27 13.60 -11.51 8.50
N GLY A 28 14.67 -10.93 7.93
CA GLY A 28 14.88 -10.87 6.48
C GLY A 28 14.29 -9.63 5.79
N LEU A 29 13.50 -8.81 6.49
CA LEU A 29 13.09 -7.49 6.02
C LEU A 29 14.21 -6.48 6.25
N GLN A 30 14.52 -5.72 5.20
CA GLN A 30 15.52 -4.67 5.19
C GLN A 30 14.89 -3.38 4.70
N TYR A 31 15.42 -2.24 5.13
CA TYR A 31 14.99 -0.92 4.68
C TYR A 31 13.45 -0.75 4.73
N ALA A 32 12.85 -0.81 5.91
CA ALA A 32 11.41 -0.59 6.02
C ALA A 32 11.08 0.91 5.91
N TRP A 33 10.18 1.25 4.99
CA TRP A 33 9.68 2.60 4.75
C TRP A 33 8.17 2.61 4.92
N PRO A 34 7.67 3.01 6.10
CA PRO A 34 6.25 3.20 6.28
C PRO A 34 5.76 4.46 5.53
N GLU A 35 4.57 4.38 4.94
CA GLU A 35 4.02 5.44 4.07
C GLU A 35 2.70 6.01 4.61
N ALA A 36 1.82 5.16 5.13
CA ALA A 36 0.50 5.56 5.59
C ALA A 36 0.14 4.88 6.92
N VAL A 37 -0.59 5.60 7.77
CA VAL A 37 -1.08 5.13 9.06
C VAL A 37 -2.55 5.46 9.22
N LYS A 38 -3.34 4.49 9.70
CA LYS A 38 -4.75 4.66 9.99
C LYS A 38 -5.21 3.66 11.05
N ASN A 39 -5.91 4.13 12.09
CA ASN A 39 -6.39 3.33 13.22
C ASN A 39 -5.31 2.42 13.83
N GLY A 40 -4.11 2.97 14.04
CA GLY A 40 -2.94 2.26 14.59
C GLY A 40 -2.30 1.21 13.67
N ARG A 41 -2.80 1.05 12.44
CA ARG A 41 -2.20 0.19 11.41
C ARG A 41 -1.33 1.01 10.50
N VAL A 42 -0.24 0.42 10.01
CA VAL A 42 0.67 1.07 9.07
C VAL A 42 0.80 0.23 7.81
N VAL A 43 0.91 0.90 6.67
CA VAL A 43 1.35 0.28 5.42
C VAL A 43 2.50 1.06 4.83
N GLY A 44 3.37 0.36 4.12
CA GLY A 44 4.45 0.94 3.32
C GLY A 44 5.15 -0.15 2.55
N TYR A 45 6.46 -0.03 2.38
CA TYR A 45 7.26 -1.00 1.64
C TYR A 45 8.62 -1.24 2.29
N GLY A 46 9.30 -2.29 1.85
CA GLY A 46 10.67 -2.59 2.24
C GLY A 46 11.33 -3.56 1.27
N VAL A 47 12.49 -4.09 1.64
CA VAL A 47 13.20 -5.10 0.85
C VAL A 47 13.17 -6.44 1.59
N PHE A 48 12.63 -7.47 0.95
CA PHE A 48 12.57 -8.82 1.49
C PHE A 48 13.00 -9.82 0.42
N GLY A 49 13.95 -10.71 0.74
CA GLY A 49 14.45 -11.69 -0.21
C GLY A 49 15.03 -11.08 -1.49
N GLY A 50 15.65 -9.89 -1.40
CA GLY A 50 16.23 -9.17 -2.55
C GLY A 50 15.22 -8.51 -3.48
N LYS A 51 13.94 -8.40 -3.07
CA LYS A 51 12.87 -7.72 -3.82
C LYS A 51 12.24 -6.62 -2.99
N LYS A 52 11.74 -5.55 -3.63
CA LYS A 52 10.86 -4.62 -2.91
C LYS A 52 9.54 -5.34 -2.65
N VAL A 53 8.96 -5.14 -1.47
CA VAL A 53 7.67 -5.72 -1.08
C VAL A 53 6.84 -4.70 -0.33
N GLY A 54 5.52 -4.81 -0.44
CA GLY A 54 4.61 -4.13 0.48
C GLY A 54 4.73 -4.71 1.90
N VAL A 55 4.64 -3.86 2.91
CA VAL A 55 4.72 -4.23 4.31
C VAL A 55 3.52 -3.66 5.04
N TYR A 56 2.86 -4.50 5.83
CA TYR A 56 1.75 -4.14 6.71
C TYR A 56 2.21 -4.33 8.16
N TRP A 57 2.06 -3.28 8.96
CA TRP A 57 2.14 -3.40 10.41
C TRP A 57 0.73 -3.38 10.98
N ASP A 58 0.38 -4.44 11.71
CA ASP A 58 -0.90 -4.54 12.38
C ASP A 58 -1.01 -3.57 13.57
N GLN A 59 -2.13 -3.59 14.28
CA GLN A 59 -2.35 -2.72 15.44
C GLN A 59 -1.42 -3.02 16.63
N GLN A 60 -0.76 -4.18 16.62
CA GLN A 60 0.26 -4.56 17.57
C GLN A 60 1.66 -4.19 17.06
N HIS A 61 1.71 -3.49 15.93
CA HIS A 61 2.91 -3.08 15.21
C HIS A 61 3.76 -4.26 14.74
N ALA A 62 3.22 -5.47 14.62
CA ALA A 62 3.96 -6.59 14.04
C ALA A 62 3.99 -6.48 12.52
N ALA A 63 5.17 -6.68 11.93
CA ALA A 63 5.40 -6.54 10.49
C ALA A 63 5.05 -7.82 9.72
N HIS A 64 4.34 -7.64 8.62
CA HIS A 64 3.94 -8.70 7.69
C HIS A 64 4.24 -8.27 6.26
N VAL A 65 4.79 -9.17 5.44
CA VAL A 65 4.89 -8.92 3.99
C VAL A 65 3.50 -9.05 3.38
N LEU A 66 3.08 -8.05 2.60
CA LEU A 66 1.87 -8.14 1.81
C LEU A 66 2.08 -9.20 0.70
N PRO A 67 1.28 -10.28 0.65
CA PRO A 67 1.39 -11.27 -0.42
C PRO A 67 1.11 -10.61 -1.78
N SER A 68 1.70 -11.16 -2.83
CA SER A 68 1.54 -10.65 -4.21
C SER A 68 1.95 -9.19 -4.42
N SER A 69 3.00 -8.73 -3.71
CA SER A 69 3.50 -7.35 -3.78
C SER A 69 5.01 -7.25 -4.08
N SER A 70 5.62 -8.25 -4.74
CA SER A 70 7.07 -8.26 -4.98
C SER A 70 7.51 -7.57 -6.27
N TYR A 71 8.52 -6.71 -6.20
CA TYR A 71 9.12 -5.96 -7.32
C TYR A 71 10.62 -6.13 -7.41
N ASN A 72 11.14 -5.94 -8.61
CA ASN A 72 12.57 -5.76 -8.83
C ASN A 72 13.08 -4.46 -8.19
N LEU A 73 14.32 -4.46 -7.69
CA LEU A 73 14.90 -3.32 -7.00
C LEU A 73 15.11 -2.10 -7.92
N SER A 74 15.29 -2.34 -9.22
CA SER A 74 15.45 -1.29 -10.25
C SER A 74 14.17 -0.51 -10.55
N ASN A 75 13.02 -1.02 -10.11
CA ASN A 75 11.72 -0.44 -10.44
C ASN A 75 11.31 0.64 -9.43
N GLY A 76 10.30 1.44 -9.80
CA GLY A 76 9.74 2.45 -8.90
C GLY A 76 9.23 1.86 -7.59
N ASN A 77 9.12 2.68 -6.55
CA ASN A 77 8.63 2.22 -5.25
C ASN A 77 7.14 1.87 -5.32
N PRO A 78 6.70 0.77 -4.69
CA PRO A 78 5.29 0.48 -4.58
C PRO A 78 4.66 1.37 -3.52
N GLY A 79 3.78 2.27 -3.96
CA GLY A 79 2.99 3.11 -3.07
C GLY A 79 1.75 2.39 -2.57
N PHE A 80 1.47 2.52 -1.27
CA PHE A 80 0.31 1.92 -0.61
C PHE A 80 -0.50 2.95 0.18
N THR A 81 -1.79 2.69 0.32
CA THR A 81 -2.71 3.42 1.19
C THR A 81 -3.55 2.46 2.02
N ILE A 82 -4.05 2.92 3.17
CA ILE A 82 -4.82 2.11 4.12
C ILE A 82 -5.97 2.93 4.74
N ASN A 83 -7.10 2.27 4.99
CA ASN A 83 -8.23 2.87 5.71
C ASN A 83 -8.37 2.33 7.15
N ALA A 84 -9.32 2.87 7.92
CA ALA A 84 -9.47 2.55 9.34
C ALA A 84 -9.87 1.08 9.62
N ALA A 85 -10.47 0.40 8.64
CA ALA A 85 -10.81 -1.02 8.72
C ALA A 85 -9.60 -1.95 8.47
N GLY A 86 -8.49 -1.40 7.97
CA GLY A 86 -7.31 -2.16 7.55
C GLY A 86 -7.38 -2.66 6.10
N LEU A 87 -8.27 -2.08 5.30
CA LEU A 87 -8.28 -2.29 3.86
C LEU A 87 -7.13 -1.48 3.26
N ILE A 88 -6.37 -2.11 2.36
CA ILE A 88 -5.15 -1.58 1.78
C ILE A 88 -5.27 -1.63 0.27
N VAL A 89 -4.82 -0.58 -0.40
CA VAL A 89 -4.67 -0.56 -1.85
C VAL A 89 -3.26 -0.12 -2.22
N GLY A 90 -2.68 -0.76 -3.22
CA GLY A 90 -1.33 -0.47 -3.70
C GLY A 90 -0.99 -1.36 -4.87
N ARG A 91 0.21 -1.21 -5.42
CA ARG A 91 0.62 -2.01 -6.59
C ARG A 91 0.72 -3.50 -6.23
N ILE A 92 0.50 -4.39 -7.21
CA ILE A 92 0.79 -5.84 -7.09
C ILE A 92 2.15 -6.21 -7.69
N ASP A 93 2.58 -7.46 -7.52
CA ASP A 93 3.82 -7.97 -8.07
C ASP A 93 3.89 -7.92 -9.61
N GLU A 94 5.12 -7.87 -10.12
CA GLU A 94 5.39 -7.85 -11.57
C GLU A 94 4.85 -9.06 -12.33
N ALA A 95 4.92 -10.24 -11.71
CA ALA A 95 4.39 -11.47 -12.30
C ALA A 95 2.87 -11.39 -12.55
N SER A 96 2.18 -10.52 -11.81
CA SER A 96 0.74 -10.28 -11.90
C SER A 96 0.37 -9.04 -12.72
N GLY A 97 1.35 -8.35 -13.32
CA GLY A 97 1.17 -7.11 -14.09
C GLY A 97 1.43 -5.83 -13.28
N GLY A 98 2.18 -5.91 -12.19
CA GLY A 98 2.67 -4.74 -11.48
C GLY A 98 3.84 -4.09 -12.20
N ASN A 99 3.74 -2.81 -12.54
CA ASN A 99 4.86 -2.03 -13.10
C ASN A 99 5.45 -2.56 -14.43
N ASP A 100 4.64 -3.23 -15.27
CA ASP A 100 5.00 -3.42 -16.68
C ASP A 100 4.60 -2.19 -17.52
N ALA A 101 5.22 -2.03 -18.69
CA ALA A 101 4.83 -1.02 -19.68
C ALA A 101 3.42 -1.27 -20.28
N ALA A 102 2.72 -2.33 -19.84
CA ALA A 102 1.43 -2.78 -20.35
C ALA A 102 0.24 -2.44 -19.43
N GLY A 103 0.49 -1.96 -18.19
CA GLY A 103 -0.54 -1.41 -17.32
C GLY A 103 -0.27 -1.69 -15.86
N THR A 104 -0.19 -0.62 -15.06
CA THR A 104 0.10 -0.74 -13.63
C THR A 104 -1.11 -1.31 -12.90
N ARG A 105 -1.10 -2.61 -12.60
CA ARG A 105 -2.17 -3.22 -11.81
C ARG A 105 -1.98 -2.96 -10.32
N TYR A 106 -3.11 -2.83 -9.65
CA TYR A 106 -3.19 -2.62 -8.20
C TYR A 106 -3.92 -3.79 -7.55
N GLY A 107 -3.68 -3.94 -6.26
CA GLY A 107 -4.22 -5.00 -5.43
C GLY A 107 -4.99 -4.39 -4.28
N VAL A 108 -5.85 -5.22 -3.71
CA VAL A 108 -6.62 -4.92 -2.53
C VAL A 108 -6.24 -5.96 -1.49
N TRP A 109 -5.86 -5.51 -0.30
CA TRP A 109 -5.64 -6.39 0.84
C TRP A 109 -6.57 -6.01 1.98
N ASN A 110 -7.10 -7.01 2.68
CA ASN A 110 -7.87 -6.81 3.89
C ASN A 110 -7.04 -7.31 5.08
N GLN A 111 -6.60 -6.39 5.94
CA GLN A 111 -5.75 -6.66 7.10
C GLN A 111 -4.50 -7.49 6.75
N GLY A 112 -3.86 -7.16 5.64
CA GLY A 112 -2.66 -7.84 5.13
C GLY A 112 -2.92 -9.08 4.26
N VAL A 113 -4.17 -9.55 4.16
CA VAL A 113 -4.54 -10.69 3.32
C VAL A 113 -4.94 -10.20 1.92
N PHE A 114 -4.36 -10.76 0.86
CA PHE A 114 -4.74 -10.39 -0.51
C PHE A 114 -6.20 -10.77 -0.79
N ALA A 115 -7.03 -9.78 -1.08
CA ALA A 115 -8.45 -9.95 -1.36
C ALA A 115 -8.74 -10.03 -2.86
N GLY A 116 -7.94 -9.34 -3.68
CA GLY A 116 -8.10 -9.39 -5.13
C GLY A 116 -7.38 -8.27 -5.85
N ARG A 117 -7.58 -8.23 -7.16
CA ARG A 117 -7.09 -7.14 -8.00
C ARG A 117 -8.04 -5.96 -7.90
N PHE A 118 -7.43 -4.80 -7.99
CA PHE A 118 -8.11 -3.54 -8.06
C PHE A 118 -8.57 -3.26 -9.50
N GLY A 119 -9.84 -2.88 -9.65
CA GLY A 119 -10.42 -2.53 -10.96
C GLY A 119 -10.52 -3.70 -11.93
N ASP A 120 -11.07 -3.42 -13.10
CA ASP A 120 -11.32 -4.38 -14.19
C ASP A 120 -10.47 -4.10 -15.43
N VAL A 121 -9.67 -3.03 -15.43
CA VAL A 121 -8.89 -2.56 -16.60
C VAL A 121 -7.42 -2.34 -16.24
N ALA A 122 -6.56 -2.37 -17.26
CA ALA A 122 -5.10 -2.40 -17.10
C ALA A 122 -4.46 -1.11 -16.53
N ALA A 123 -5.15 0.03 -16.51
CA ALA A 123 -4.54 1.34 -16.20
C ALA A 123 -5.32 2.17 -15.16
N ASP A 124 -5.75 1.53 -14.07
CA ASP A 124 -6.39 2.22 -12.95
C ASP A 124 -5.35 2.56 -11.88
N LEU A 125 -5.28 3.84 -11.50
CA LEU A 125 -4.36 4.37 -10.51
C LEU A 125 -5.16 4.79 -9.27
N PRO A 126 -5.36 3.90 -8.28
CA PRO A 126 -5.96 4.25 -7.00
C PRO A 126 -5.04 5.19 -6.22
N VAL A 127 -5.65 6.23 -5.66
CA VAL A 127 -4.94 7.29 -4.94
C VAL A 127 -5.43 7.39 -3.50
N VAL A 128 -6.72 7.15 -3.27
CA VAL A 128 -7.35 7.33 -1.97
C VAL A 128 -8.27 6.16 -1.63
N LEU A 129 -8.40 5.87 -0.35
CA LEU A 129 -9.29 4.85 0.17
C LEU A 129 -10.11 5.42 1.31
N GLY A 130 -11.43 5.40 1.13
CA GLY A 130 -12.40 5.80 2.14
C GLY A 130 -12.60 4.72 3.20
N ASP A 131 -12.98 5.14 4.40
CA ASP A 131 -13.33 4.24 5.50
C ASP A 131 -14.62 3.43 5.21
N ASP A 132 -15.40 3.84 4.21
CA ASP A 132 -16.58 3.12 3.68
C ASP A 132 -16.23 2.00 2.68
N GLY A 133 -14.94 1.74 2.46
CA GLY A 133 -14.47 0.75 1.49
C GLY A 133 -14.53 1.23 0.04
N THR A 134 -14.77 2.52 -0.20
CA THR A 134 -14.68 3.11 -1.53
C THR A 134 -13.23 3.52 -1.81
N ALA A 135 -12.63 2.96 -2.85
CA ALA A 135 -11.38 3.44 -3.40
C ALA A 135 -11.64 4.46 -4.50
N GLY A 136 -10.90 5.56 -4.47
CA GLY A 136 -10.93 6.60 -5.48
C GLY A 136 -9.60 6.71 -6.20
N GLY A 137 -9.64 7.00 -7.49
CA GLY A 137 -8.45 7.20 -8.29
C GLY A 137 -8.76 7.80 -9.64
N TYR A 138 -7.82 7.62 -10.57
CA TYR A 138 -8.03 7.97 -11.96
C TYR A 138 -7.56 6.86 -12.90
N ARG A 139 -8.22 6.76 -14.05
CA ARG A 139 -7.84 5.94 -15.18
C ARG A 139 -7.08 6.82 -16.15
N TYR A 140 -5.91 6.37 -16.61
CA TYR A 140 -5.17 7.08 -17.64
C TYR A 140 -5.44 6.45 -19.01
N ASP A 141 -6.02 7.21 -19.93
CA ASP A 141 -6.18 6.81 -21.32
C ASP A 141 -4.92 7.17 -22.11
N ALA A 142 -4.16 6.16 -22.52
CA ALA A 142 -2.92 6.36 -23.27
C ALA A 142 -3.14 6.92 -24.69
N ALA A 143 -4.30 6.69 -25.30
CA ALA A 143 -4.62 7.17 -26.64
C ALA A 143 -4.91 8.67 -26.64
N THR A 144 -5.68 9.14 -25.66
CA THR A 144 -6.06 10.55 -25.53
C THR A 144 -5.16 11.35 -24.59
N ARG A 145 -4.31 10.66 -23.80
CA ARG A 145 -3.49 11.22 -22.71
C ARG A 145 -4.31 11.95 -21.64
N HIS A 146 -5.56 11.53 -21.43
CA HIS A 146 -6.44 12.10 -20.44
C HIS A 146 -6.61 11.18 -19.23
N SER A 147 -6.80 11.80 -18.06
CA SER A 147 -7.15 11.11 -16.83
C SER A 147 -8.65 11.22 -16.58
N HIS A 148 -9.30 10.09 -16.31
CA HIS A 148 -10.72 10.01 -15.97
C HIS A 148 -10.87 9.61 -14.51
N PRO A 149 -11.60 10.36 -13.67
CA PRO A 149 -11.84 9.95 -12.29
C PRO A 149 -12.63 8.64 -12.29
N TYR A 150 -12.32 7.76 -11.33
CA TYR A 150 -13.10 6.57 -11.10
C TYR A 150 -13.20 6.29 -9.60
N THR A 151 -14.28 5.60 -9.23
CA THR A 151 -14.51 5.09 -7.88
C THR A 151 -14.83 3.62 -7.97
N TRP A 152 -14.32 2.82 -7.04
CA TRP A 152 -14.57 1.39 -6.96
C TRP A 152 -14.90 1.00 -5.53
N ARG A 153 -15.82 0.06 -5.35
CA ARG A 153 -16.20 -0.49 -4.05
C ARG A 153 -15.43 -1.79 -3.83
N CYS A 154 -14.67 -1.85 -2.76
CA CYS A 154 -14.02 -3.07 -2.32
C CYS A 154 -15.06 -4.00 -1.68
N SER A 155 -15.82 -4.73 -2.51
CA SER A 155 -16.85 -5.70 -2.09
C SER A 155 -16.29 -7.11 -1.95
#